data_AF-A0A437UBP7-F1
#
_entry.id   AF-A0A437UBP7-F1
#
_cell.length_a   1.000
_cell.length_b   1.000
_cell.length_c   1.000
_cell.angle_alpha   90.00
_cell.angle_beta   90.00
_cell.angle_gamma   90.00
#
_symmetry.space_group_name_H-M   'P 1'
#
loop_
_entity.id
_entity.type
_entity.pdbx_description
1 polymer ?
#
loop_
_entity_poly.entity_id
_entity_poly.type
_entity_poly.pdbx_seq_one_letter_code
_entity_poly.pdbx_strand_id
1 'polypeptide(L)'
;MEIRKEVLELKNIGVMPNHDDDVDDSVIEDFENKLGFLGKNLNLKEAEILITLFPRESCFGLEWTLLHLIESLFNQIDLDEYEKLISKCNSSEWRDLLISRVENWKNQVK
;
A
#
# COMPACT_ATOMS: atom_id res chain seq x y z
N MET A 1 3.14 -14.85 12.12
CA MET A 1 3.48 -13.43 12.32
C MET A 1 2.24 -12.68 12.77
N GLU A 2 2.41 -11.84 13.79
CA GLU A 2 1.38 -10.93 14.30
C GLU A 2 1.35 -9.66 13.45
N ILE A 3 0.20 -8.99 13.37
CA ILE A 3 0.04 -7.72 12.66
C ILE A 3 0.54 -6.61 13.59
N ARG A 4 1.45 -5.78 13.11
CA ARG A 4 1.95 -4.64 13.90
C ARG A 4 0.85 -3.64 14.22
N LYS A 5 0.99 -2.99 15.38
CA LYS A 5 0.02 -2.04 15.91
C LYS A 5 -0.23 -0.88 14.93
N GLU A 6 0.81 -0.40 14.27
CA GLU A 6 0.75 0.70 13.30
C GLU A 6 -0.16 0.37 12.12
N VAL A 7 -0.14 -0.89 11.64
CA VAL A 7 -1.03 -1.35 10.56
C VAL A 7 -2.48 -1.41 11.01
N LEU A 8 -2.74 -1.82 12.25
CA LEU A 8 -4.08 -1.83 12.82
C LEU A 8 -4.60 -0.41 13.04
N GLU A 9 -3.74 0.52 13.45
CA GLU A 9 -4.10 1.92 13.58
C GLU A 9 -4.39 2.56 12.22
N LEU A 10 -3.57 2.31 11.19
CA LEU A 10 -3.85 2.73 9.82
C LEU A 10 -5.19 2.19 9.32
N LYS A 11 -5.50 0.92 9.61
CA LYS A 11 -6.80 0.33 9.29
C LYS A 11 -7.97 1.04 9.99
N ASN A 12 -7.76 1.49 11.23
CA ASN A 12 -8.79 2.20 12.01
C ASN A 12 -8.99 3.63 11.52
N ILE A 13 -7.94 4.30 11.00
CA ILE A 13 -8.06 5.58 10.31
C ILE A 13 -8.90 5.39 9.03
N GLY A 14 -8.62 4.32 8.29
CA GLY A 14 -9.37 3.94 7.11
C GLY A 14 -8.62 4.27 5.82
N VAL A 15 -9.36 4.58 4.77
CA VAL A 15 -8.80 4.88 3.45
C VAL A 15 -8.02 6.19 3.51
N MET A 16 -6.83 6.22 2.91
CA MET A 16 -6.02 7.43 2.79
C MET A 16 -6.81 8.51 2.05
N PRO A 17 -6.87 9.74 2.58
CA PRO A 17 -7.59 10.83 1.94
C PRO A 17 -6.93 11.24 0.63
N ASN A 18 -7.68 11.90 -0.25
CA ASN A 18 -7.13 12.55 -1.43
C ASN A 18 -6.62 13.95 -1.07
N HIS A 19 -5.74 14.51 -1.90
CA HIS A 19 -5.18 15.85 -1.71
C HIS A 19 -6.24 16.97 -1.73
N ASP A 20 -7.42 16.71 -2.32
CA ASP A 20 -8.55 17.63 -2.41
C ASP A 20 -9.65 17.37 -1.38
N ASP A 21 -9.50 16.33 -0.55
CA ASP A 21 -10.43 16.06 0.55
C ASP A 21 -10.22 17.09 1.68
N ASP A 22 -11.32 17.59 2.25
CA ASP A 22 -11.32 18.51 3.41
C ASP A 22 -11.09 17.70 4.70
N VAL A 23 -9.84 17.32 4.92
CA VAL A 23 -9.37 16.57 6.10
C VAL A 23 -8.38 17.40 6.90
N ASP A 24 -8.32 17.14 8.21
CA ASP A 24 -7.35 17.78 9.08
C ASP A 24 -5.93 17.29 8.76
N ASP A 25 -4.96 18.20 8.72
CA ASP A 25 -3.55 17.88 8.47
C ASP A 25 -3.02 16.80 9.43
N SER A 26 -3.54 16.70 10.65
CA SER A 26 -3.17 15.65 11.61
C SER A 26 -3.45 14.24 11.10
N VAL A 27 -4.45 14.04 10.23
CA VAL A 27 -4.73 12.75 9.60
C VAL A 27 -3.62 12.37 8.63
N ILE A 28 -3.14 13.34 7.85
CA ILE A 28 -2.05 13.14 6.89
C ILE A 28 -0.75 12.85 7.64
N GLU A 29 -0.45 13.61 8.69
CA GLU A 29 0.69 13.38 9.57
C GLU A 29 0.64 11.99 10.23
N ASP A 30 -0.54 11.53 10.65
CA ASP A 30 -0.72 10.19 11.21
C ASP A 30 -0.40 9.09 10.20
N PHE A 31 -0.83 9.25 8.94
CA PHE A 31 -0.45 8.33 7.87
C PHE A 31 1.06 8.34 7.64
N GLU A 32 1.67 9.52 7.50
CA GLU A 32 3.11 9.67 7.26
C GLU A 32 3.93 9.00 8.36
N ASN A 33 3.64 9.31 9.63
CA ASN A 33 4.33 8.76 10.77
C ASN A 33 4.21 7.22 10.81
N LYS A 34 2.99 6.68 10.68
CA LYS A 34 2.76 5.23 10.76
C LYS A 34 3.39 4.49 9.60
N LEU A 35 3.29 4.99 8.37
CA LEU A 35 3.95 4.40 7.21
C LEU A 35 5.48 4.45 7.35
N GLY A 36 6.02 5.54 7.89
CA GLY A 36 7.44 5.68 8.19
C GLY A 36 7.98 4.64 9.18
N PHE A 37 7.19 4.25 10.18
CA PHE A 37 7.56 3.20 11.13
C PHE A 37 7.56 1.79 10.53
N LEU A 38 6.78 1.54 9.47
CA LEU A 38 6.64 0.18 8.94
C LEU A 38 7.92 -0.34 8.27
N GLY A 39 8.72 0.53 7.65
CA GLY A 39 9.94 0.12 6.94
C GLY A 39 9.72 -1.03 5.93
N LYS A 40 10.80 -1.66 5.46
CA LYS A 40 10.73 -2.69 4.39
C LYS A 40 10.36 -4.11 4.83
N ASN A 41 10.13 -4.34 6.13
CA ASN A 41 9.80 -5.65 6.67
C ASN A 41 8.28 -5.80 6.82
N LEU A 42 7.57 -5.74 5.71
CA LEU A 42 6.12 -5.96 5.64
C LEU A 42 5.84 -7.46 5.49
N ASN A 43 4.79 -7.97 6.14
CA ASN A 43 4.30 -9.33 5.90
C ASN A 43 3.00 -9.36 5.10
N LEU A 44 2.64 -10.53 4.54
CA LEU A 44 1.46 -10.66 3.68
C LEU A 44 0.17 -10.18 4.35
N LYS A 45 -0.07 -10.51 5.63
CA LYS A 45 -1.29 -10.09 6.34
C LYS A 45 -1.37 -8.58 6.51
N GLU A 46 -0.22 -7.94 6.74
CA GLU A 46 -0.14 -6.48 6.84
C GLU A 46 -0.41 -5.83 5.49
N ALA A 47 0.19 -6.38 4.42
CA ALA A 47 -0.04 -5.86 3.08
C ALA A 47 -1.48 -6.01 2.61
N GLU A 48 -2.16 -7.11 2.96
CA GLU A 48 -3.59 -7.27 2.67
C GLU A 48 -4.46 -6.19 3.29
N ILE A 49 -4.03 -5.61 4.41
CA ILE A 49 -4.69 -4.46 5.02
C ILE A 49 -4.28 -3.19 4.29
N LEU A 50 -2.97 -2.94 4.18
CA LEU A 50 -2.41 -1.72 3.60
C LEU A 50 -2.86 -1.47 2.16
N ILE A 51 -3.01 -2.52 1.34
CA ILE A 51 -3.44 -2.39 -0.05
C ILE A 51 -4.88 -1.89 -0.21
N THR A 52 -5.68 -1.97 0.86
CA THR A 52 -7.05 -1.45 0.89
C THR A 52 -7.12 0.01 1.33
N LEU A 53 -5.98 0.63 1.64
CA LEU A 53 -5.91 2.00 2.17
C LEU A 53 -5.47 3.02 1.12
N PHE A 54 -5.26 2.65 -0.15
CA PHE A 54 -4.84 3.61 -1.17
C PHE A 54 -5.86 4.74 -1.33
N PRO A 55 -5.40 5.98 -1.58
CA PRO A 55 -6.31 7.06 -1.94
C PRO A 55 -6.92 6.78 -3.31
N ARG A 56 -7.97 7.54 -3.67
CA ARG A 56 -8.57 7.41 -5.00
C ARG A 56 -7.56 7.80 -6.07
N GLU A 57 -6.95 8.98 -5.90
CA GLU A 57 -5.99 9.56 -6.83
C GLU A 57 -4.62 9.71 -6.17
N SER A 58 -4.46 10.68 -5.25
CA SER A 58 -3.17 11.00 -4.62
C SER A 58 -3.32 11.64 -3.24
N CYS A 59 -2.31 11.48 -2.38
CA CYS A 59 -2.26 12.01 -1.02
C CYS A 59 -0.86 12.54 -0.71
N PHE A 60 -0.48 13.66 -1.35
CA PHE A 60 0.79 14.36 -1.07
C PHE A 60 2.05 13.48 -1.14
N GLY A 61 2.04 12.39 -1.92
CA GLY A 61 3.18 11.48 -2.06
C GLY A 61 3.14 10.25 -1.14
N LEU A 62 2.24 10.19 -0.17
CA LEU A 62 2.11 9.03 0.74
C LEU A 62 1.66 7.77 0.01
N GLU A 63 0.92 7.93 -1.08
CA GLU A 63 0.52 6.85 -1.98
C GLU A 63 1.74 6.12 -2.59
N TRP A 64 2.83 6.84 -2.85
CA TRP A 64 4.08 6.23 -3.33
C TRP A 64 4.81 5.48 -2.22
N THR A 65 4.80 5.99 -0.99
CA THR A 65 5.34 5.26 0.17
C THR A 65 4.59 3.95 0.35
N LEU A 66 3.26 3.99 0.29
CA LEU A 66 2.42 2.80 0.38
C LEU A 66 2.69 1.82 -0.77
N LEU A 67 2.80 2.30 -2.01
CA LEU A 67 3.17 1.50 -3.17
C LEU A 67 4.49 0.75 -2.94
N HIS A 68 5.55 1.46 -2.56
CA HIS A 68 6.87 0.86 -2.36
C HIS A 68 6.92 -0.13 -1.18
N LEU A 69 6.08 0.08 -0.16
CA LEU A 69 5.90 -0.88 0.93
C LEU A 69 5.28 -2.18 0.42
N ILE A 70 4.22 -2.11 -0.39
CA ILE A 70 3.62 -3.30 -1.02
C ILE A 70 4.63 -3.99 -1.94
N GLU A 71 5.35 -3.25 -2.78
CA GLU A 71 6.38 -3.79 -3.68
C GLU A 71 7.53 -4.49 -2.95
N SER A 72 7.79 -4.14 -1.68
CA SER A 72 8.82 -4.83 -0.89
C SER A 72 8.55 -6.32 -0.69
N LEU A 73 7.27 -6.74 -0.79
CA LEU A 73 6.86 -8.15 -0.74
C LEU A 73 7.11 -8.90 -2.03
N PHE A 74 7.32 -8.22 -3.14
CA PHE A 74 7.42 -8.84 -4.45
C PHE A 74 8.52 -9.91 -4.55
N ASN A 75 9.62 -9.74 -3.79
CA ASN A 75 10.70 -10.73 -3.69
C ASN A 75 10.58 -11.64 -2.45
N GLN A 76 9.51 -11.52 -1.67
CA GLN A 76 9.29 -12.25 -0.41
C GLN A 76 8.19 -13.32 -0.53
N ILE A 77 7.23 -13.13 -1.43
CA ILE A 77 6.09 -14.04 -1.64
C ILE A 77 6.01 -14.49 -3.10
N ASP A 78 5.24 -15.53 -3.36
CA ASP A 78 5.02 -16.01 -4.71
C ASP A 78 4.22 -15.01 -5.55
N LEU A 79 4.48 -15.00 -6.85
CA LEU A 79 3.81 -14.12 -7.80
C LEU A 79 2.28 -14.28 -7.78
N ASP A 80 1.78 -15.51 -7.67
CA ASP A 80 0.34 -15.80 -7.53
C ASP A 80 -0.27 -15.17 -6.26
N GLU A 81 0.48 -15.14 -5.15
CA GLU A 81 0.03 -14.49 -3.91
C GLU A 81 0.04 -12.97 -4.06
N TYR A 82 1.07 -12.43 -4.73
CA TYR A 82 1.17 -11.01 -5.01
C TYR A 82 0.06 -10.52 -5.95
N GLU A 83 -0.31 -11.27 -6.97
CA GLU A 83 -1.44 -10.94 -7.85
C GLU A 83 -2.78 -10.96 -7.10
N LYS A 84 -2.99 -11.95 -6.22
CA LYS A 84 -4.17 -11.98 -5.34
C LYS A 84 -4.19 -10.78 -4.40
N LEU A 85 -3.04 -10.36 -3.89
CA LEU A 85 -2.92 -9.17 -3.06
C LEU A 85 -3.36 -7.92 -3.86
N ILE A 86 -2.81 -7.71 -5.07
CA ILE A 86 -3.16 -6.58 -5.94
C ILE A 86 -4.66 -6.54 -6.25
N SER A 87 -5.31 -7.70 -6.44
CA SER A 87 -6.75 -7.76 -6.70
C SER A 87 -7.61 -7.17 -5.58
N LYS A 88 -7.09 -7.08 -4.35
CA LYS A 88 -7.76 -6.49 -3.19
C LYS A 88 -7.60 -4.96 -3.10
N CYS A 89 -6.82 -4.35 -4.00
CA CYS A 89 -6.62 -2.91 -3.99
C CYS A 89 -7.94 -2.16 -4.19
N ASN A 90 -8.19 -1.19 -3.32
CA ASN A 90 -9.41 -0.39 -3.30
C ASN A 90 -9.43 0.71 -4.38
N SER A 91 -8.26 1.11 -4.89
CA SER A 91 -8.15 2.10 -5.98
C SER A 91 -7.80 1.42 -7.30
N SER A 92 -8.58 1.70 -8.36
CA SER A 92 -8.31 1.18 -9.70
C SER A 92 -7.01 1.74 -10.28
N GLU A 93 -6.70 3.01 -10.04
CA GLU A 93 -5.49 3.66 -10.54
C GLU A 93 -4.23 2.99 -9.98
N TRP A 94 -4.19 2.80 -8.67
CA TRP A 94 -3.06 2.15 -7.99
C TRP A 94 -2.97 0.66 -8.29
N ARG A 95 -4.12 0.00 -8.46
CA ARG A 95 -4.18 -1.40 -8.90
C ARG A 95 -3.57 -1.58 -10.29
N ASP A 96 -3.96 -0.76 -11.25
CA ASP A 96 -3.48 -0.85 -12.64
C ASP A 96 -2.00 -0.53 -12.74
N LEU A 97 -1.52 0.43 -11.92
CA LEU A 97 -0.09 0.72 -11.78
C LEU A 97 0.69 -0.49 -11.24
N LEU A 98 0.20 -1.12 -10.17
CA LEU A 98 0.80 -2.33 -9.60
C LEU A 98 0.85 -3.48 -10.62
N ILE A 99 -0.24 -3.73 -11.34
CA ILE A 99 -0.30 -4.74 -12.41
C ILE A 99 0.75 -4.44 -13.48
N SER A 100 0.80 -3.21 -13.98
CA SER A 100 1.74 -2.80 -15.03
C SER A 100 3.20 -3.01 -14.59
N ARG A 101 3.51 -2.74 -13.32
CA ARG A 101 4.87 -2.97 -12.77
C ARG A 101 5.20 -4.45 -12.66
N VAL A 102 4.26 -5.28 -12.25
CA VAL A 102 4.42 -6.74 -12.22
C VAL A 102 4.64 -7.29 -13.62
N GLU A 103 3.85 -6.87 -14.60
CA GLU A 103 4.01 -7.29 -16.00
C GLU A 103 5.37 -6.86 -16.58
N ASN A 104 5.79 -5.62 -16.30
CA ASN A 104 7.11 -5.13 -16.70
C ASN A 104 8.24 -5.96 -16.10
N TRP A 105 8.14 -6.33 -14.82
CA TRP A 105 9.12 -7.22 -14.20
C TRP A 105 9.15 -8.60 -14.87
N LYS A 106 7.99 -9.22 -15.12
CA LYS A 106 7.90 -10.52 -15.81
C LYS A 106 8.55 -10.48 -17.20
N ASN A 107 8.39 -9.38 -17.92
CA ASN A 107 8.96 -9.20 -19.25
C ASN A 107 10.47 -8.93 -19.23
N GLN A 108 11.03 -8.41 -18.13
CA GLN A 108 12.46 -8.20 -17.95
C GLN A 108 13.23 -9.46 -17.49
N VAL A 109 12.54 -10.42 -16.87
CA VAL A 109 13.12 -11.69 -16.38
C VAL A 109 13.07 -12.80 -17.45
N LYS A 110 12.52 -12.52 -18.63
CA LYS A 110 12.57 -13.39 -19.82
C LYS A 110 13.86 -13.22 -20.60
#